data_AF-A0AAN7F7D9-F1
#
_entry.id   AF-A0AAN7F7D9-F1
#
_cell.length_a   1.000
_cell.length_b   1.000
_cell.length_c   1.000
_cell.angle_alpha   90.00
_cell.angle_beta   90.00
_cell.angle_gamma   90.00
#
_symmetry.space_group_name_H-M   'P 1'
#
loop_
_entity.id
_entity.type
_entity.pdbx_description
1 polymer ?
#
loop_
_entity_poly.entity_id
_entity_poly.type
_entity_poly.pdbx_seq_one_letter_code
_entity_poly.pdbx_strand_id
1 'polypeptide(L)'
;MSSGQPSKADIPKCNYCGGPLCFEFQILPQLFYYFSVNNEVDSLDWATIVAYTCEASCEGGVAYKQEYAWVQLSSPSATVP
;
A
#
# COMPACT_ATOMS: atom_id res chain seq x y z
N MET A 1 -11.32 -12.38 12.59
CA MET A 1 -10.64 -11.06 12.56
C MET A 1 -9.52 -11.18 11.56
N SER A 2 -9.68 -10.64 10.34
CA SER A 2 -8.56 -10.54 9.39
C SER A 2 -7.47 -9.71 10.07
N SER A 3 -6.23 -10.18 10.08
CA SER A 3 -5.12 -9.67 10.92
C SER A 3 -4.61 -8.28 10.52
N GLY A 4 -5.42 -7.48 9.82
CA GLY A 4 -5.02 -6.18 9.29
C GLY A 4 -3.83 -6.26 8.34
N GLN A 5 -3.47 -7.43 7.82
CA GLN A 5 -2.33 -7.67 6.94
C GLN A 5 -2.79 -8.55 5.77
N PRO A 6 -2.37 -8.26 4.52
CA PRO A 6 -2.72 -9.09 3.37
C PRO A 6 -1.90 -10.38 3.40
N SER A 7 -2.55 -11.50 3.06
CA SER A 7 -1.88 -12.77 2.79
C SER A 7 -1.34 -12.80 1.36
N LYS A 8 -0.49 -13.78 1.04
CA LYS A 8 -0.01 -13.97 -0.34
C LYS A 8 -1.14 -14.21 -1.35
N ALA A 9 -2.29 -14.71 -0.91
CA ALA A 9 -3.45 -14.94 -1.77
C ALA A 9 -4.23 -13.63 -2.06
N ASP A 10 -4.08 -12.61 -1.22
CA ASP A 10 -4.73 -11.31 -1.38
C ASP A 10 -3.95 -10.39 -2.34
N ILE A 11 -2.68 -10.70 -2.59
CA ILE A 11 -1.84 -9.95 -3.53
C ILE A 11 -2.10 -10.46 -4.95
N PRO A 12 -2.48 -9.58 -5.90
CA PRO A 12 -2.72 -9.98 -7.28
C PRO A 12 -1.41 -10.42 -7.95
N LYS A 13 -1.55 -11.12 -9.08
CA LYS A 13 -0.42 -11.43 -9.96
C LYS A 13 -0.09 -10.22 -10.84
N CYS A 14 1.14 -10.19 -11.35
CA CYS A 14 1.55 -9.20 -12.34
C CYS A 14 0.66 -9.27 -13.57
N ASN A 15 0.08 -8.13 -13.95
CA ASN A 15 -0.83 -8.03 -15.10
C ASN A 15 -0.14 -8.25 -16.45
N TYR A 16 1.19 -8.27 -16.50
CA TYR A 16 1.96 -8.34 -17.74
C TYR A 16 2.59 -9.72 -18.00
N CYS A 17 3.16 -10.37 -16.97
CA CYS A 17 3.78 -11.69 -17.10
C CYS A 17 3.00 -12.81 -16.38
N GLY A 18 2.00 -12.47 -15.57
CA GLY A 18 1.27 -13.43 -14.73
C GLY A 18 2.08 -13.99 -13.55
N GLY A 19 3.30 -13.50 -13.35
CA GLY A 19 4.16 -13.86 -12.22
C GLY A 19 3.68 -13.27 -10.89
N PRO A 20 4.29 -13.66 -9.76
CA PRO A 20 3.98 -13.10 -8.45
C PRO A 20 4.41 -11.63 -8.36
N LEU A 21 3.71 -10.87 -7.50
CA LEU A 21 4.21 -9.60 -7.00
C LEU A 21 4.88 -9.83 -5.63
N CYS A 22 6.01 -9.16 -5.38
CA CYS A 22 6.75 -9.20 -4.12
C CYS A 22 6.77 -7.84 -3.46
N PHE A 23 6.92 -7.82 -2.12
CA PHE A 23 7.14 -6.59 -1.38
C PHE A 23 8.37 -5.86 -1.91
N GLU A 24 8.26 -4.56 -2.15
CA GLU A 24 9.42 -3.72 -2.51
C GLU A 24 9.74 -2.71 -1.41
N PHE A 25 8.74 -1.92 -0.99
CA PHE A 25 8.93 -0.94 0.08
C PHE A 25 7.63 -0.64 0.83
N GLN A 26 7.80 -0.03 1.99
CA GLN A 26 6.73 0.44 2.87
C GLN A 26 6.84 1.94 3.07
N ILE A 27 5.71 2.63 3.02
CA ILE A 27 5.57 4.02 3.45
C ILE A 27 4.87 4.00 4.81
N LEU A 28 5.45 4.71 5.78
CA LEU A 28 4.95 4.81 7.15
C LEU A 28 4.47 6.24 7.48
N PRO A 29 3.55 6.41 8.43
CA PRO A 29 2.91 7.71 8.71
C PRO A 29 3.88 8.80 9.16
N GLN A 30 5.08 8.42 9.63
CA GLN A 30 6.17 9.32 9.95
C GLN A 30 6.52 10.25 8.78
N LEU A 31 6.21 9.87 7.55
CA LEU A 31 6.42 10.73 6.38
C LEU A 31 5.63 12.05 6.48
N PHE A 32 4.48 12.07 7.15
CA PHE A 32 3.68 13.28 7.36
C PHE A 32 4.41 14.37 8.12
N TYR A 33 5.26 13.98 9.08
CA TYR A 33 6.11 14.91 9.81
C TYR A 33 7.00 15.73 8.86
N TYR A 34 7.56 15.07 7.84
CA TYR A 34 8.42 15.72 6.85
C TYR A 34 7.66 16.57 5.83
N PHE A 35 6.40 16.24 5.56
CA PHE A 35 5.55 17.00 4.65
C PHE A 35 4.95 18.27 5.27
N SER A 36 5.18 18.51 6.57
CA SER A 36 4.63 19.69 7.28
C SER A 36 3.10 19.80 7.10
N VAL A 37 2.41 18.66 7.02
CA VAL A 37 0.95 18.62 6.86
C VAL A 37 0.33 19.02 8.19
N ASN A 38 -0.60 19.97 8.19
CA ASN A 38 -1.35 20.33 9.39
C ASN A 38 -2.28 19.16 9.77
N ASN A 39 -2.43 18.89 11.07
CA ASN A 39 -3.40 17.91 11.61
C ASN A 39 -4.84 18.46 11.49
N GLU A 40 -5.32 18.64 10.26
CA GLU A 40 -6.69 19.04 9.98
C GLU A 40 -7.65 17.84 10.12
N VAL A 41 -8.94 18.09 10.32
CA VAL A 41 -9.96 17.04 10.52
C VAL A 41 -10.09 16.13 9.29
N ASP A 42 -9.69 16.60 8.10
CA ASP A 42 -9.60 15.83 6.84
C ASP A 42 -8.16 15.39 6.50
N SER A 43 -7.25 15.38 7.49
CA SER A 43 -5.87 14.96 7.27
C SER A 43 -5.76 13.46 6.94
N LEU A 44 -4.70 13.11 6.22
CA LEU A 44 -4.55 11.83 5.55
C LEU A 44 -4.34 10.69 6.57
N ASP A 45 -5.41 10.01 6.98
CA ASP A 45 -5.40 8.94 7.99
C ASP A 45 -5.08 7.55 7.41
N TRP A 46 -3.84 7.33 6.94
CA TRP A 46 -3.35 5.97 6.67
C TRP A 46 -2.29 5.55 7.68
N ALA A 47 -2.32 4.28 8.09
CA ALA A 47 -1.38 3.72 9.04
C ALA A 47 -0.15 3.11 8.35
N THR A 48 -0.30 2.51 7.17
CA THR A 48 0.81 1.98 6.39
C THR A 48 0.40 1.83 4.94
N ILE A 49 1.27 2.17 3.99
CA ILE A 49 1.13 1.80 2.58
C ILE A 49 2.27 0.83 2.24
N VAL A 50 1.93 -0.29 1.60
CA VAL A 50 2.92 -1.27 1.12
C VAL A 50 2.83 -1.39 -0.38
N ALA A 51 3.96 -1.20 -1.06
CA ALA A 51 4.07 -1.39 -2.50
C ALA A 51 4.57 -2.81 -2.82
N TYR A 52 3.85 -3.48 -3.71
CA TYR A 52 4.20 -4.79 -4.26
C TYR A 52 4.44 -4.65 -5.75
N THR A 53 5.56 -5.21 -6.23
CA THR A 53 5.98 -5.09 -7.62
C THR A 53 6.33 -6.44 -8.25
N CYS A 54 6.39 -6.49 -9.57
CA CYS A 54 6.71 -7.73 -10.29
C CYS A 54 8.09 -8.28 -9.90
N GLU A 55 8.13 -9.47 -9.29
CA GLU A 55 9.37 -10.13 -8.88
C GLU A 55 10.33 -10.36 -10.05
N ALA A 56 9.78 -10.61 -11.24
CA ALA A 56 10.56 -10.84 -12.45
C ALA A 56 11.00 -9.54 -13.16
N SER A 57 10.60 -8.36 -12.67
CA SER A 57 10.84 -7.06 -13.33
C SER A 57 10.55 -7.13 -14.84
N CYS A 58 9.40 -7.70 -15.21
CA CYS A 58 9.16 -8.12 -16.59
C CYS A 58 9.09 -6.93 -17.57
N GLU A 59 9.79 -7.04 -18.70
CA GLU A 59 9.93 -5.95 -19.68
C GLU A 59 8.83 -5.91 -20.77
N GLY A 60 7.78 -6.73 -20.69
CA GLY A 60 6.77 -6.86 -21.75
C GLY A 60 5.68 -5.79 -21.73
N GLY A 61 5.47 -5.03 -22.82
CA GLY A 61 4.35 -4.11 -22.99
C GLY A 61 4.71 -2.62 -22.90
N VAL A 62 3.94 -1.82 -22.14
CA VAL A 62 4.12 -0.36 -22.00
C VAL A 62 5.31 0.02 -21.10
N ALA A 63 5.84 1.23 -21.26
CA ALA A 63 7.00 1.71 -20.50
C ALA A 63 6.76 1.81 -18.98
N TYR A 64 5.56 2.23 -18.55
CA TYR A 64 5.17 2.28 -17.14
C TYR A 64 4.26 1.09 -16.81
N LYS A 65 4.64 0.30 -15.80
CA LYS A 65 3.86 -0.87 -15.35
C LYS A 65 2.97 -0.49 -14.19
N GLN A 66 1.74 -0.99 -14.20
CA GLN A 66 0.87 -0.94 -13.03
C GLN A 66 1.33 -1.97 -12.00
N GLU A 67 1.61 -1.51 -10.79
CA GLU A 67 1.95 -2.31 -9.63
C GLU A 67 0.82 -2.25 -8.57
N TYR A 68 0.97 -2.96 -7.46
CA TYR A 68 -0.08 -3.07 -6.44
C TYR A 68 0.31 -2.36 -5.15
N ALA A 69 -0.57 -1.49 -4.66
CA ALA A 69 -0.44 -0.84 -3.36
C ALA A 69 -1.53 -1.35 -2.41
N TRP A 70 -1.10 -1.88 -1.26
CA TRP A 70 -1.99 -2.24 -0.16
C TRP A 70 -1.94 -1.14 0.91
N VAL A 71 -3.10 -0.74 1.42
CA VAL A 71 -3.22 0.35 2.41
C VAL A 71 -3.85 -0.18 3.69
N GLN A 72 -3.12 -0.04 4.79
CA GLN A 72 -3.67 -0.20 6.13
C GLN A 72 -4.37 1.10 6.54
N LEU A 73 -5.69 1.04 6.67
CA LEU A 73 -6.47 2.13 7.23
C LEU A 73 -6.36 2.11 8.76
N SER A 74 -6.11 3.26 9.37
CA SER A 74 -6.30 3.42 10.82
C SER A 74 -7.79 3.30 11.12
N SER A 75 -8.16 2.52 12.13
CA SER A 75 -9.54 2.52 12.61
C SER A 75 -9.85 3.93 13.13
N PRO A 76 -10.94 4.60 12.68
CA PRO A 76 -11.39 5.79 13.37
C PRO A 76 -11.69 5.37 14.79
N SER A 77 -11.06 6.03 15.76
CA SER A 77 -11.40 5.81 17.16
C SER A 77 -12.89 6.09 17.29
N ALA A 78 -13.67 5.07 17.65
CA ALA A 78 -15.10 5.21 17.85
C ALA A 78 -15.31 6.41 18.78
N THR A 79 -16.10 7.39 18.31
CA THR A 79 -16.52 8.53 19.11
C THR A 79 -17.13 7.97 20.38
N VAL A 80 -16.38 8.05 21.49
CA VAL A 80 -16.89 7.68 22.81
C VAL A 80 -17.89 8.77 23.18
N PRO A 81 -19.17 8.43 23.43
CA PRO A 81 -20.17 9.41 23.84
C PRO A 81 -19.90 9.99 25.23
#